data_AF-A0A4Q5VE98-F1
#
_entry.id   AF-A0A4Q5VE98-F1
#
_cell.length_a   1.000
_cell.length_b   1.000
_cell.length_c   1.000
_cell.angle_alpha   90.00
_cell.angle_beta   90.00
_cell.angle_gamma   90.00
#
_symmetry.space_group_name_H-M   'P 1'
#
loop_
_entity.id
_entity.type
_entity.pdbx_description
1 polymer ?
#
loop_
_entity_poly.entity_id
_entity_poly.type
_entity_poly.pdbx_seq_one_letter_code
_entity_poly.pdbx_strand_id
1 'polypeptide(L)'
;MSGTDKELSYAQQLEQQLDALIEWAIANQPHKLSKLSRDDFNEARGLFCTIAKGGGSLLEQEPEPSEGGAQYINDNPAPWP
;
A
#
# COMPACT_ATOMS: atom_id res chain seq x y z
N MET A 1 -23.40 15.51 2.24
CA MET A 1 -22.82 14.27 1.68
C MET A 1 -21.50 14.05 2.40
N SER A 2 -21.51 13.19 3.43
CA SER A 2 -20.41 12.99 4.37
C SER A 2 -19.23 12.27 3.68
N GLY A 3 -17.99 12.62 4.05
CA GLY A 3 -16.76 12.14 3.39
C GLY A 3 -16.63 10.62 3.28
N THR A 4 -17.17 9.89 4.27
CA THR A 4 -17.16 8.44 4.35
C THR A 4 -17.88 7.73 3.20
N ASP A 5 -18.92 8.35 2.62
CA ASP A 5 -19.67 7.76 1.50
C ASP A 5 -18.85 7.78 0.19
N LYS A 6 -18.06 8.84 -0.01
CA LYS A 6 -17.13 8.96 -1.14
C LYS A 6 -15.94 7.99 -1.00
N GLU A 7 -15.43 7.81 0.21
CA GLU A 7 -14.32 6.88 0.48
C GLU A 7 -14.73 5.42 0.24
N LEU A 8 -15.93 5.03 0.68
CA LEU A 8 -16.48 3.70 0.40
C LEU A 8 -16.71 3.49 -1.10
N SER A 9 -17.24 4.50 -1.80
CA SER A 9 -17.42 4.45 -3.26
C SER A 9 -16.10 4.30 -4.02
N TYR A 10 -15.04 4.98 -3.56
CA TYR A 10 -13.70 4.85 -4.13
C TYR A 10 -13.14 3.44 -3.93
N ALA A 11 -13.15 2.92 -2.71
CA ALA A 11 -12.62 1.59 -2.41
C ALA A 11 -13.33 0.48 -3.19
N GLN A 12 -14.66 0.60 -3.36
CA GLN A 12 -15.44 -0.35 -4.15
C GLN A 12 -15.08 -0.31 -5.64
N GLN A 13 -14.92 0.87 -6.23
CA GLN A 13 -14.51 1.01 -7.63
C GLN A 13 -13.11 0.45 -7.86
N LEU A 14 -12.21 0.70 -6.91
CA LEU A 14 -10.84 0.21 -6.97
C LEU A 14 -10.78 -1.32 -6.89
N GLU A 15 -11.57 -1.94 -6.01
CA GLU A 15 -11.69 -3.40 -5.91
C GLU A 15 -12.18 -4.02 -7.23
N GLN A 16 -13.19 -3.42 -7.86
CA GLN A 16 -13.69 -3.87 -9.17
C GLN A 16 -12.64 -3.78 -10.28
N GLN A 17 -11.88 -2.68 -10.33
CA GLN A 17 -10.82 -2.51 -11.32
C GLN A 17 -9.68 -3.51 -11.12
N LEU A 18 -9.30 -3.79 -9.86
CA LEU A 18 -8.29 -4.78 -9.55
C LEU A 18 -8.72 -6.19 -9.98
N ASP A 19 -9.97 -6.56 -9.71
CA ASP A 19 -10.51 -7.86 -10.13
C ASP A 19 -10.48 -8.01 -11.65
N ALA A 20 -10.86 -6.96 -12.39
CA ALA A 20 -10.78 -6.96 -13.85
C ALA A 20 -9.34 -7.12 -14.37
N LEU A 21 -8.36 -6.50 -13.71
CA LEU A 21 -6.94 -6.63 -14.05
C LEU A 21 -6.42 -8.05 -13.82
N ILE A 22 -6.79 -8.68 -12.69
CA ILE A 22 -6.40 -10.06 -12.35
C ILE A 22 -6.95 -11.03 -13.41
N GLU A 23 -8.22 -10.89 -13.79
CA GLU A 23 -8.82 -11.70 -14.86
C GLU A 23 -8.11 -11.52 -16.20
N TRP A 24 -7.79 -10.27 -16.56
CA TRP A 24 -7.03 -10.00 -17.77
C TRP A 24 -5.64 -10.65 -17.74
N ALA A 25 -4.93 -10.59 -16.62
CA ALA A 25 -3.60 -11.18 -16.47
C ALA A 25 -3.63 -12.71 -16.61
N ILE A 26 -4.62 -13.36 -16.00
CA ILE A 26 -4.84 -14.81 -16.12
C ILE A 26 -5.16 -15.19 -17.58
N ALA A 27 -5.98 -14.40 -18.27
CA ALA A 27 -6.37 -14.70 -19.65
C ALA A 27 -5.24 -14.47 -20.67
N ASN A 28 -4.37 -13.49 -20.44
CA ASN A 28 -3.39 -13.01 -21.43
C ASN A 28 -1.95 -13.47 -21.15
N GLN A 29 -1.75 -14.42 -20.24
CA GLN A 29 -0.43 -14.94 -19.88
C GLN A 29 0.35 -15.48 -21.11
N PRO A 30 1.57 -14.97 -21.41
CA PRO A 30 2.30 -15.32 -22.62
C PRO A 30 2.96 -16.72 -22.57
N HIS A 31 3.28 -17.20 -21.36
CA HIS A 31 3.95 -18.49 -21.16
C HIS A 31 3.16 -19.34 -20.16
N LYS A 32 2.53 -20.41 -20.64
CA LYS A 32 1.73 -21.36 -19.83
C LYS A 32 2.59 -22.29 -18.95
N LEU A 33 3.79 -21.86 -18.54
CA LEU A 33 4.73 -22.66 -17.76
C LEU A 33 4.16 -23.00 -16.37
N SER A 34 3.40 -22.08 -15.79
CA SER A 34 2.61 -22.26 -14.57
C SER A 34 1.19 -21.73 -14.81
N LYS A 35 0.18 -22.40 -14.26
CA LYS A 35 -1.20 -21.90 -14.32
C LYS A 35 -1.32 -20.76 -13.31
N LEU A 36 -1.13 -19.52 -13.78
CA LEU A 36 -1.49 -18.35 -13.00
C LEU A 36 -2.98 -18.45 -12.64
N SER A 37 -3.30 -18.34 -11.36
CA SER A 37 -4.64 -18.51 -10.80
C SER A 37 -5.01 -17.31 -9.94
N ARG A 38 -6.29 -17.18 -9.58
CA ARG A 38 -6.71 -16.12 -8.65
C ARG A 38 -6.05 -16.25 -7.28
N ASP A 39 -5.77 -17.46 -6.84
CA ASP A 39 -5.19 -17.71 -5.52
C ASP A 39 -3.81 -17.06 -5.37
N ASP A 40 -3.05 -16.96 -6.46
CA ASP A 40 -1.75 -16.28 -6.51
C ASP A 40 -1.85 -14.77 -6.24
N PHE A 41 -3.05 -14.18 -6.31
CA PHE A 41 -3.29 -12.75 -6.08
C PHE A 41 -3.97 -12.44 -4.74
N ASN A 42 -4.40 -13.45 -3.97
CA ASN A 42 -5.21 -13.23 -2.76
C ASN A 42 -4.51 -12.33 -1.74
N GLU A 43 -3.21 -12.56 -1.50
CA GLU A 43 -2.41 -11.76 -0.56
C GLU A 43 -2.30 -10.29 -1.01
N ALA A 44 -1.89 -10.07 -2.27
CA ALA A 44 -1.75 -8.75 -2.85
C ALA A 44 -3.10 -7.99 -2.89
N ARG A 45 -4.19 -8.68 -3.23
CA ARG A 45 -5.55 -8.13 -3.24
C ARG A 45 -5.98 -7.72 -1.83
N GLY A 46 -5.71 -8.55 -0.82
CA GLY A 46 -6.00 -8.25 0.57
C GLY A 46 -5.28 -6.99 1.06
N LEU A 47 -3.97 -6.89 0.81
CA LEU A 47 -3.17 -5.73 1.14
C LEU A 47 -3.67 -4.45 0.44
N PHE A 48 -3.90 -4.54 -0.86
CA PHE A 48 -4.33 -3.40 -1.67
C PHE A 48 -5.71 -2.87 -1.24
N CYS A 49 -6.68 -3.75 -1.01
CA CYS A 49 -8.00 -3.37 -0.51
C CYS A 49 -7.96 -2.82 0.91
N THR A 50 -7.00 -3.26 1.74
CA THR A 50 -6.80 -2.73 3.09
C THR A 50 -6.34 -1.28 3.02
N ILE A 51 -5.28 -1.00 2.23
CA ILE A 51 -4.75 0.35 2.00
C ILE A 51 -5.81 1.28 1.40
N ALA A 52 -6.57 0.80 0.41
CA ALA A 52 -7.63 1.55 -0.25
C ALA A 52 -8.74 2.02 0.69
N LYS A 53 -8.99 1.27 1.78
CA LYS A 53 -9.98 1.59 2.81
C LYS A 53 -9.41 2.47 3.92
N GLY A 54 -8.17 2.97 3.76
CA GLY A 54 -7.45 3.71 4.79
C GLY A 54 -6.90 2.82 5.91
N GLY A 55 -6.92 1.50 5.73
CA GLY A 55 -6.35 0.53 6.66
C GLY A 55 -4.93 0.16 6.26
N GLY A 56 -4.07 -0.06 7.23
CA GLY A 56 -2.67 -0.42 7.00
C GLY A 56 -1.77 0.64 7.61
N SER A 57 -0.88 0.19 8.50
CA SER A 57 0.27 0.99 8.88
C SER A 57 1.05 1.28 7.60
N LEU A 58 0.90 2.51 7.12
CA LEU A 58 1.86 3.19 6.27
C LEU A 58 3.18 2.99 7.01
N LEU A 59 3.98 2.02 6.55
CA LEU A 59 5.32 1.63 6.99
C LEU A 59 5.78 2.43 8.22
N GLU A 60 5.73 1.80 9.39
CA GLU A 60 6.38 2.24 10.64
C GLU A 60 6.62 3.75 10.66
N GLN A 61 5.62 4.53 11.09
CA GLN A 61 5.89 5.91 11.50
C GLN A 61 7.08 5.84 12.45
N GLU A 62 8.25 6.29 12.00
CA GLU A 62 9.42 6.41 12.88
C GLU A 62 8.90 7.15 14.12
N PRO A 63 9.07 6.57 15.32
CA PRO A 63 8.52 7.18 16.52
C PRO A 63 8.98 8.63 16.58
N GLU A 64 8.10 9.53 17.03
CA GLU A 64 8.50 10.93 17.15
C GLU A 64 9.73 11.03 18.07
N PRO A 65 10.57 12.07 17.97
CA PRO A 65 11.72 12.26 18.86
C PRO A 65 11.39 12.17 20.36
N SER A 66 10.15 12.50 20.72
CA SER A 66 9.60 12.41 22.09
C SER A 66 9.25 10.97 22.52
N GLU A 67 9.12 10.05 21.57
CA GLU A 67 8.78 8.63 21.75
C GLU A 67 10.01 7.72 21.57
N GLY A 68 11.20 8.30 21.40
CA GLY A 68 12.47 7.58 21.26
C GLY A 68 12.97 7.40 19.82
N GLY A 69 12.41 8.13 18.85
CA GLY A 69 12.92 8.16 17.48
C GLY A 69 14.22 8.94 17.30
N ALA A 70 14.77 8.91 16.09
CA ALA A 70 16.05 9.51 15.76
C ALA A 70 16.07 11.02 16.07
N GLN A 71 17.01 11.44 16.92
CA GLN A 71 17.25 12.85 17.22
C GLN A 71 18.44 13.36 16.40
N TYR A 72 18.25 14.50 15.74
CA TYR A 72 19.37 15.22 15.11
C TYR A 72 20.31 15.75 16.19
N ILE A 73 21.51 15.17 16.28
CA ILE A 73 22.59 15.77 17.05
C ILE A 73 23.15 16.90 16.17
N ASN A 74 23.02 18.14 16.64
CA ASN A 74 23.67 19.27 16.02
C ASN A 74 25.17 19.17 16.31
N ASP A 75 25.86 18.38 15.49
CA ASP A 75 27.31 18.37 15.43
C ASP A 75 27.72 19.59 14.58
N ASN A 76 27.71 20.77 15.20
CA ASN A 76 28.34 21.96 14.64
C ASN A 76 29.80 21.93 15.09
N PRO A 77 30.72 21.27 14.35
CA PRO A 77 32.13 21.35 14.67
C PRO A 77 32.50 22.83 14.67
N ALA A 78 33.28 23.24 15.69
CA ALA A 78 33.69 24.62 15.85
C ALA A 78 34.17 25.19 14.51
N PRO A 79 33.77 26.42 14.15
CA PRO A 79 34.14 27.00 12.86
C PRO A 79 35.66 27.01 12.75
N TRP A 80 36.16 26.55 11.60
CA TRP A 80 37.59 26.52 11.31
C TRP A 80 38.20 27.92 11.51
N PRO A 81 39.42 28.01 12.08
CA PRO A 81 40.06 29.29 12.42
C PRO A 81 40.33 30.17 11.20
#